data_AF-A0A8J7NCP3-F1
#
_entry.id   AF-A0A8J7NCP3-F1
#
_cell.length_a   1.000
_cell.length_b   1.000
_cell.length_c   1.000
_cell.angle_alpha   90.00
_cell.angle_beta   90.00
_cell.angle_gamma   90.00
#
_symmetry.space_group_name_H-M   'P 1'
#
loop_
_entity.id
_entity.type
_entity.pdbx_description
1 polymer ?
#
loop_
_entity_poly.entity_id
_entity_poly.type
_entity_poly.pdbx_seq_one_letter_code
_entity_poly.pdbx_strand_id
1 'polypeptide(L)'
;PRGVLELILHASRTAYPNEFGGLLRGEGTDIKEVILLPGTIQGDKHAIFRLHMLPIDSKAIGGVHSHPSRNNRPSQADLNFFKKVGNVNLIVAYPYQGITDIQAYDSEGNVIGLVVKEGEREGI
;
A
#
# COMPACT_ATOMS: atom_id res chain seq x y z
N PRO A 1 9.04 -8.71 1.05
CA PRO A 1 9.51 -9.76 0.11
C PRO A 1 9.33 -9.31 -1.34
N ARG A 2 10.21 -9.75 -2.26
CA ARG A 2 10.08 -9.39 -3.69
C ARG A 2 8.72 -9.76 -4.29
N GLY A 3 8.16 -10.92 -3.94
CA GLY A 3 6.84 -11.34 -4.44
C GLY A 3 5.69 -10.38 -4.07
N VAL A 4 5.72 -9.82 -2.84
CA VAL A 4 4.72 -8.84 -2.39
C VAL A 4 4.85 -7.53 -3.15
N LEU A 5 6.09 -7.07 -3.37
CA LEU A 5 6.36 -5.88 -4.18
C LEU A 5 5.78 -6.01 -5.59
N GLU A 6 6.08 -7.11 -6.27
CA GLU A 6 5.59 -7.36 -7.62
C GLU A 6 4.06 -7.44 -7.69
N LEU A 7 3.43 -8.05 -6.69
CA LEU A 7 1.96 -8.10 -6.59
C LEU A 7 1.36 -6.70 -6.45
N ILE A 8 1.93 -5.84 -5.60
CA ILE A 8 1.47 -4.46 -5.41
C ILE A 8 1.64 -3.64 -6.70
N LEU A 9 2.79 -3.75 -7.37
CA LEU A 9 3.05 -3.04 -8.63
C LEU A 9 2.09 -3.52 -9.73
N HIS A 10 1.86 -4.83 -9.81
CA HIS A 10 0.90 -5.40 -10.77
C HIS A 10 -0.53 -4.95 -10.48
N ALA A 11 -0.98 -5.00 -9.24
CA ALA A 11 -2.32 -4.55 -8.84
C ALA A 11 -2.53 -3.06 -9.16
N SER A 12 -1.53 -2.22 -8.90
CA SER A 12 -1.54 -0.79 -9.24
C SER A 12 -1.71 -0.56 -10.76
N ARG A 13 -0.95 -1.31 -11.59
CA ARG A 13 -1.07 -1.23 -13.06
C ARG A 13 -2.45 -1.66 -13.56
N THR A 14 -3.00 -2.72 -12.97
CA THR A 14 -4.32 -3.27 -13.35
C THR A 14 -5.46 -2.35 -12.93
N ALA A 15 -5.30 -1.62 -11.82
CA ALA A 15 -6.32 -0.67 -11.36
C ALA A 15 -6.32 0.66 -12.15
N TYR A 16 -5.19 1.04 -12.74
CA TYR A 16 -5.05 2.29 -13.50
C TYR A 16 -6.15 2.47 -14.56
N PRO A 17 -6.76 3.67 -14.69
CA PRO A 17 -6.42 4.94 -14.02
C PRO A 17 -7.04 5.13 -12.63
N ASN A 18 -7.69 4.11 -12.07
CA ASN A 18 -8.21 4.16 -10.70
C ASN A 18 -7.10 3.85 -9.67
N GLU A 19 -7.38 4.18 -8.41
CA GLU A 19 -6.49 3.86 -7.30
C GLU A 19 -6.73 2.43 -6.78
N PHE A 20 -5.68 1.61 -6.81
CA PHE A 20 -5.58 0.37 -6.06
C PHE A 20 -5.47 0.68 -4.56
N GLY A 21 -6.07 -0.16 -3.71
CA GLY A 21 -5.95 -0.09 -2.25
C GLY A 21 -5.88 -1.48 -1.59
N GLY A 22 -5.13 -1.59 -0.50
CA GLY A 22 -4.95 -2.83 0.26
C GLY A 22 -4.43 -2.60 1.68
N LEU A 23 -4.43 -3.67 2.48
CA LEU A 23 -3.79 -3.72 3.80
C LEU A 23 -2.50 -4.52 3.75
N LEU A 24 -1.53 -4.11 4.57
CA LEU A 24 -0.26 -4.79 4.73
C LEU A 24 -0.29 -5.57 6.04
N ARG A 25 -0.05 -6.88 5.99
CA ARG A 25 0.09 -7.73 7.18
C ARG A 25 1.55 -8.17 7.34
N GLY A 26 1.97 -8.28 8.58
CA GLY A 26 3.34 -8.63 8.92
C GLY A 26 3.60 -8.62 10.41
N GLU A 27 4.89 -8.52 10.76
CA GLU A 27 5.35 -8.47 12.14
C GLU A 27 6.24 -7.24 12.33
N GLY A 28 5.91 -6.38 13.29
CA GLY A 28 6.59 -5.09 13.44
C GLY A 28 6.47 -4.24 12.17
N THR A 29 7.58 -4.02 11.48
CA THR A 29 7.65 -3.31 10.19
C THR A 29 7.91 -4.22 8.99
N ASP A 30 8.05 -5.53 9.22
CA ASP A 30 8.30 -6.52 8.18
C ASP A 30 7.00 -6.92 7.48
N ILE A 31 6.76 -6.35 6.30
CA ILE A 31 5.63 -6.70 5.43
C ILE A 31 5.80 -8.15 4.94
N LYS A 32 4.80 -9.01 5.20
CA LYS A 32 4.79 -10.41 4.76
C LYS A 32 3.80 -10.66 3.62
N GLU A 33 2.67 -9.97 3.62
CA GLU A 33 1.61 -10.13 2.62
C GLU A 33 0.81 -8.84 2.43
N VAL A 34 0.02 -8.81 1.35
CA VAL A 34 -0.95 -7.75 1.06
C VAL A 34 -2.34 -8.36 0.92
N ILE A 35 -3.30 -7.78 1.64
CA ILE A 35 -4.71 -8.11 1.53
C ILE A 35 -5.34 -7.07 0.59
N LEU A 36 -5.68 -7.50 -0.61
CA LEU A 36 -6.28 -6.63 -1.62
C LEU A 36 -7.72 -6.29 -1.19
N LEU A 37 -8.04 -5.00 -1.12
CA LEU A 37 -9.40 -4.57 -0.82
C LEU A 37 -10.19 -4.42 -2.13
N PRO A 38 -11.34 -5.10 -2.30
CA PRO A 38 -12.14 -4.96 -3.51
C PRO A 38 -12.83 -3.60 -3.54
N GLY A 39 -12.77 -2.94 -4.71
CA GLY A 39 -13.69 -1.87 -5.09
C GLY A 39 -13.43 -0.50 -4.46
N THR A 40 -12.53 0.26 -5.07
CA THR A 40 -12.58 1.73 -4.98
C THR A 40 -13.58 2.22 -6.04
N ILE A 41 -14.81 2.53 -5.63
CA ILE A 41 -15.81 3.10 -6.53
C ILE A 41 -15.48 4.58 -6.77
N GLN A 42 -15.55 4.97 -8.05
CA GLN A 42 -15.50 6.32 -8.60
C GLN A 42 -15.90 7.44 -7.62
N GLY A 43 -14.99 8.40 -7.46
CA GLY A 43 -15.24 9.73 -6.89
C GLY A 43 -14.01 10.60 -7.15
N ASP A 44 -14.21 11.75 -7.77
CA ASP A 44 -13.14 12.72 -8.04
C ASP A 44 -12.40 13.06 -6.74
N LYS A 45 -11.15 12.58 -6.67
CA LYS A 45 -10.22 12.69 -5.54
C LYS A 45 -10.61 11.81 -4.35
N HIS A 46 -9.62 11.00 -3.98
CA HIS A 46 -9.61 10.06 -2.87
C HIS A 46 -10.34 8.77 -3.21
N ALA A 47 -9.58 7.70 -3.35
CA ALA A 47 -10.06 6.42 -2.89
C ALA A 47 -10.72 6.62 -1.54
N ILE A 48 -12.05 6.62 -1.51
CA ILE A 48 -12.80 6.39 -0.27
C ILE A 48 -12.46 4.95 0.05
N PHE A 49 -11.29 4.74 0.66
CA PHE A 49 -10.94 3.50 1.31
C PHE A 49 -12.15 3.20 2.16
N ARG A 50 -12.87 2.15 1.79
CA ARG A 50 -14.01 1.68 2.54
C ARG A 50 -13.46 1.14 3.84
N LEU A 51 -13.14 2.04 4.77
CA LEU A 51 -12.59 1.75 6.09
C LEU A 51 -13.53 0.83 6.89
N HIS A 52 -14.81 0.78 6.50
CA HIS A 52 -15.80 -0.16 7.03
C HIS A 52 -15.63 -1.61 6.53
N MET A 53 -14.78 -1.85 5.52
CA MET A 53 -14.40 -3.18 5.03
C MET A 53 -13.09 -3.67 5.65
N LEU A 54 -12.48 -2.89 6.55
CA LEU A 54 -11.30 -3.35 7.30
C LEU A 54 -11.70 -4.54 8.17
N PRO A 55 -11.02 -5.70 8.05
CA PRO A 55 -11.23 -6.79 8.98
C PRO A 55 -10.86 -6.34 10.39
N ILE A 56 -11.76 -6.58 11.35
CA ILE A 56 -11.62 -6.19 12.77
C ILE A 56 -10.34 -6.77 13.41
N ASP A 57 -9.83 -7.90 12.91
CA ASP A 57 -8.63 -8.59 13.40
C ASP A 57 -7.60 -8.84 12.28
N SER A 58 -7.25 -7.80 11.53
CA SER A 58 -6.36 -7.96 10.35
C SER A 58 -4.89 -8.19 10.70
N LYS A 59 -4.46 -7.95 11.95
CA LYS A 59 -3.03 -7.76 12.31
C LYS A 59 -2.31 -6.85 11.31
N ALA A 60 -3.02 -5.89 10.72
CA ALA A 60 -2.46 -5.00 9.73
C ALA A 60 -1.38 -4.14 10.41
N ILE A 61 -0.22 -4.08 9.77
CA ILE A 61 0.88 -3.20 10.18
C ILE A 61 0.82 -1.85 9.44
N GLY A 62 -0.06 -1.75 8.44
CA GLY A 62 -0.43 -0.51 7.76
C GLY A 62 -1.15 -0.77 6.44
N GLY A 63 -1.12 0.19 5.51
CA GLY A 63 -1.87 0.11 4.25
C GLY A 63 -1.02 0.39 3.01
N VAL A 64 -1.60 0.13 1.84
CA VAL A 64 -1.00 0.46 0.55
C VAL A 64 -2.06 0.99 -0.41
N HIS A 65 -1.70 2.00 -1.20
CA HIS A 65 -2.48 2.42 -2.37
C HIS A 65 -1.62 2.97 -3.49
N SER A 66 -2.23 3.06 -4.67
CA SER A 66 -1.61 3.63 -5.85
C SER A 66 -2.18 5.01 -6.18
N HIS A 67 -1.34 5.95 -6.61
CA HIS A 67 -1.78 7.19 -7.24
C HIS A 67 -1.72 7.07 -8.77
N PRO A 68 -2.68 7.62 -9.54
CA PRO A 68 -2.62 7.66 -11.01
C PRO A 68 -1.57 8.64 -11.55
N SER A 69 -1.02 9.48 -10.68
CA SER A 69 0.01 10.47 -11.00
C SER A 69 1.40 10.03 -10.54
N ARG A 70 2.43 10.75 -10.99
CA ARG A 70 3.83 10.56 -10.54
C ARG A 70 4.09 11.08 -9.11
N ASN A 71 3.09 11.67 -8.47
CA ASN A 71 3.22 12.22 -7.12
C ASN A 71 2.93 11.12 -6.09
N ASN A 72 3.93 10.78 -5.28
CA ASN A 72 3.81 9.81 -4.18
C ASN A 72 3.57 10.47 -2.82
N ARG A 73 3.38 11.79 -2.75
CA ARG A 73 3.13 12.51 -1.50
C ARG A 73 1.70 12.28 -1.02
N PRO A 74 1.50 12.03 0.30
CA PRO A 74 0.18 11.82 0.85
C PRO A 74 -0.67 13.09 0.80
N SER A 75 -1.95 12.92 0.49
CA SER A 75 -3.00 13.89 0.73
C SER A 75 -3.41 13.91 2.20
N GLN A 76 -4.27 14.86 2.58
CA GLN A 76 -4.82 14.90 3.94
C GLN A 76 -5.67 13.68 4.26
N ALA A 77 -6.34 13.09 3.27
CA ALA A 77 -7.12 11.86 3.45
C ALA A 77 -6.20 10.65 3.69
N ASP A 78 -5.06 10.59 3.01
CA ASP A 78 -4.07 9.53 3.19
C ASP A 78 -3.49 9.58 4.61
N LEU A 79 -3.14 10.77 5.10
CA LEU A 79 -2.67 10.94 6.49
C LEU A 79 -3.73 10.48 7.51
N ASN A 80 -5.01 10.73 7.25
CA ASN A 80 -6.09 10.25 8.11
C ASN A 80 -6.28 8.73 8.02
N PHE A 81 -5.96 8.13 6.88
CA PHE A 81 -5.95 6.68 6.70
C PHE A 81 -4.76 6.05 7.44
N PHE A 82 -3.56 6.61 7.32
CA PHE A 82 -2.33 6.13 7.97
C PHE A 82 -2.51 5.96 9.49
N LYS A 83 -3.12 6.96 10.13
CA LYS A 83 -3.46 6.94 11.56
C LYS A 83 -4.38 5.79 12.00
N LYS A 84 -5.12 5.18 11.07
CA LYS A 84 -6.11 4.13 11.35
C LYS A 84 -5.60 2.72 11.08
N VAL A 85 -4.69 2.55 10.12
CA VAL A 85 -4.31 1.22 9.62
C VAL A 85 -2.98 0.69 10.15
N GLY A 86 -2.09 1.57 10.62
CA GLY A 86 -0.82 1.17 11.20
C GLY A 86 0.35 2.05 10.77
N ASN A 87 1.55 1.65 11.17
CA ASN A 87 2.76 2.46 11.04
C ASN A 87 3.58 2.19 9.76
N VAL A 88 3.09 1.36 8.84
CA VAL A 88 3.76 1.06 7.57
C VAL A 88 2.81 1.34 6.41
N ASN A 89 2.91 2.52 5.81
CA ASN A 89 2.00 2.96 4.76
C ASN A 89 2.75 3.17 3.44
N LEU A 90 2.28 2.55 2.36
CA LEU A 90 2.93 2.63 1.05
C LEU A 90 2.07 3.40 0.05
N ILE A 91 2.67 4.37 -0.63
CA ILE A 91 2.10 5.03 -1.81
C ILE A 91 2.89 4.61 -3.03
N VAL A 92 2.19 4.05 -4.03
CA VAL A 92 2.75 3.61 -5.31
C VAL A 92 2.36 4.63 -6.39
N ALA A 93 3.31 5.39 -6.89
CA ALA A 93 3.06 6.36 -7.95
C ALA A 93 3.17 5.74 -9.35
N TYR A 94 2.47 6.32 -10.31
CA TYR A 94 2.70 6.02 -11.73
C TYR A 94 4.17 6.31 -12.08
N PRO A 95 4.89 5.45 -12.83
CA PRO A 95 4.40 4.40 -13.72
C PRO A 95 4.34 2.98 -13.12
N TYR A 96 4.47 2.80 -11.80
CA TYR A 96 4.41 1.50 -11.14
C TYR A 96 5.42 0.47 -11.69
N GLN A 97 6.62 0.90 -12.09
CA GLN A 97 7.62 0.04 -12.71
C GLN A 97 8.54 -0.66 -11.70
N GLY A 98 8.77 -0.06 -10.54
CA GLY A 98 9.67 -0.65 -9.56
C GLY A 98 9.61 0.00 -8.19
N ILE A 99 10.55 -0.40 -7.32
CA ILE A 99 10.66 0.11 -5.95
C ILE A 99 10.81 1.64 -5.90
N THR A 100 11.42 2.25 -6.93
CA THR A 100 11.61 3.70 -7.03
C THR A 100 10.31 4.48 -7.15
N ASP A 101 9.24 3.80 -7.56
CA ASP A 101 7.90 4.39 -7.68
C ASP A 101 7.09 4.24 -6.38
N ILE A 102 7.69 3.67 -5.33
CA ILE A 102 7.05 3.46 -4.04
C ILE A 102 7.70 4.33 -2.99
N GLN A 103 6.87 5.04 -2.23
CA GLN A 103 7.30 5.71 -1.02
C GLN A 103 6.61 5.09 0.19
N ALA A 104 7.40 4.77 1.21
CA ALA A 104 6.90 4.34 2.51
C ALA A 104 6.81 5.51 3.49
N TYR A 105 5.78 5.49 4.32
CA TYR A 105 5.46 6.46 5.34
C TYR A 105 5.09 5.79 6.65
N ASP A 106 5.39 6.45 7.77
CA ASP A 106 4.85 6.07 9.07
C ASP A 106 3.39 6.55 9.25
N SER A 107 2.83 6.34 10.45
CA SER A 107 1.45 6.76 10.77
C SER A 107 1.26 8.28 10.85
N GLU A 108 2.34 9.05 10.99
CA GLU A 108 2.33 10.51 11.01
C GLU A 108 2.56 11.13 9.61
N GLY A 109 2.94 10.31 8.63
CA GLY A 109 3.28 10.75 7.28
C GLY A 109 4.74 11.12 7.09
N ASN A 110 5.62 10.75 8.02
CA ASN A 110 7.06 10.90 7.84
C ASN A 110 7.57 9.81 6.90
N VAL A 111 8.52 10.17 6.03
CA VAL A 111 9.15 9.23 5.11
C VAL A 111 9.98 8.21 5.87
N ILE A 112 9.76 6.92 5.58
CA ILE A 112 10.56 5.81 6.11
C ILE A 112 11.23 5.03 4.96
N GLY A 113 12.34 4.38 5.26
CA GLY A 113 13.07 3.56 4.28
C GLY A 113 12.34 2.27 3.95
N LEU A 114 12.30 1.90 2.67
CA LEU A 114 11.77 0.62 2.19
C LEU A 114 12.92 -0.27 1.69
N VAL A 115 13.04 -1.46 2.26
CA VAL A 115 14.05 -2.45 1.85
C VAL A 115 13.36 -3.72 1.37
N VAL A 116 13.72 -4.18 0.16
CA VAL A 116 13.21 -5.43 -0.40
C VAL A 116 14.13 -6.56 0.01
N LYS A 117 13.61 -7.46 0.86
CA LYS A 117 14.25 -8.73 1.17
C LYS A 117 13.96 -9.74 0.06
N GLU A 118 14.99 -10.44 -0.43
CA GLU A 118 14.83 -11.65 -1.23
C GLU A 118 14.08 -12.67 -0.37
N GLY A 119 13.06 -13.33 -0.93
CA GLY A 119 12.38 -14.40 -0.21
C GLY A 119 13.30 -15.60 -0.12
N GLU A 120 13.34 -16.28 1.03
CA GLU A 120 13.85 -17.64 1.08
C GLU A 120 13.03 -18.46 0.08
N ARG A 121 13.69 -19.03 -0.93
CA ARG A 121 13.07 -20.10 -1.71
C ARG A 121 12.84 -21.22 -0.71
N GLU A 122 11.59 -21.50 -0.34
CA GLU A 122 11.28 -22.80 0.25
C GLU A 122 11.73 -23.83 -0.78
N GLY A 123 12.86 -24.47 -0.46
CA GLY A 123 13.45 -25.50 -1.29
C GLY A 123 12.47 -26.64 -1.42
N ILE A 124 12.16 -26.99 -2.66
CA ILE A 124 11.51 -28.25 -3.02
C ILE A 124 12.60 -29.22 -3.46
#